data_AF-A0A529HVH1-F1
#
_entry.id   AF-A0A529HVH1-F1
#
_cell.length_a   1.000
_cell.length_b   1.000
_cell.length_c   1.000
_cell.angle_alpha   90.00
_cell.angle_beta   90.00
_cell.angle_gamma   90.00
#
_symmetry.space_group_name_H-M   'P 1'
#
loop_
_entity.id
_entity.type
_entity.pdbx_description
1 polymer ?
#
loop_
_entity_poly.entity_id
_entity_poly.type
_entity_poly.pdbx_seq_one_letter_code
_entity_poly.pdbx_strand_id
1 'polypeptide(L)' 'MVTRRAECSCGQLSATCAGEPVRISVCHCLDCKRRTGSAFSYNVRFAEADVTI' A
#
# COMPACT_ATOMS: atom_id res chain seq x y z
N MET A 1 7.94 12.49 12.94
CA MET A 1 8.08 11.61 11.76
C MET A 1 6.74 10.93 11.55
N VAL A 2 6.19 10.92 10.33
CA VAL A 2 4.87 10.32 10.07
C VAL A 2 5.04 8.82 9.84
N THR A 3 4.21 8.01 10.49
CA THR A 3 4.20 6.55 10.35
C THR A 3 2.79 6.09 10.02
N ARG A 4 2.66 5.14 9.10
CA ARG A 4 1.38 4.58 8.65
C ARG A 4 1.41 3.05 8.81
N ARG A 5 0.32 2.45 9.28
CA ARG A 5 0.16 0.99 9.41
C ARG A 5 -0.70 0.46 8.27
N ALA A 6 -0.25 -0.61 7.64
CA ALA A 6 -1.01 -1.42 6.70
C ALA A 6 -1.32 -2.79 7.32
N GLU A 7 -2.46 -3.38 6.99
CA GLU A 7 -2.86 -4.70 7.47
C GLU A 7 -3.71 -5.42 6.41
N CYS A 8 -3.60 -6.76 6.33
CA CYS A 8 -4.55 -7.54 5.53
C CYS A 8 -5.94 -7.48 6.17
N SER A 9 -7.00 -7.60 5.37
CA SER A 9 -8.37 -7.74 5.89
C SER A 9 -8.56 -8.94 6.83
N CYS A 10 -7.64 -9.90 6.78
CA CYS A 10 -7.58 -11.07 7.64
C CYS A 10 -6.91 -10.85 9.01
N GLY A 11 -6.22 -9.73 9.22
CA GLY A 11 -5.40 -9.44 10.41
C GLY A 11 -4.08 -10.23 10.54
N GLN A 12 -3.80 -11.21 9.68
CA GLN A 12 -2.62 -12.09 9.78
C GLN A 12 -1.30 -11.45 9.30
N LEU A 13 -1.36 -10.34 8.57
CA LEU A 13 -0.20 -9.63 8.03
C LEU A 13 -0.36 -8.15 8.32
N SER A 14 0.62 -7.56 8.98
CA SER A 14 0.76 -6.11 9.14
C SER A 14 2.04 -5.63 8.48
N ALA A 15 2.12 -4.33 8.23
CA ALA A 15 3.36 -3.64 7.93
C ALA A 15 3.29 -2.21 8.46
N THR A 16 4.45 -1.63 8.74
CA THR A 16 4.63 -0.25 9.15
C THR A 16 5.48 0.47 8.10
N CYS A 17 5.00 1.61 7.62
CA CYS A 17 5.68 2.46 6.66
C CYS A 17 6.01 3.80 7.30
N ALA A 18 7.29 4.17 7.33
CA ALA A 18 7.77 5.43 7.87
C ALA A 18 8.03 6.47 6.77
N GLY A 19 8.00 7.75 7.14
CA GLY A 19 8.40 8.84 6.25
C GLY A 19 7.39 9.15 5.14
N GLU A 20 7.90 9.69 4.05
CA GLU A 20 7.09 10.16 2.92
C GLU A 20 7.14 9.15 1.76
N PRO A 21 6.00 8.79 1.15
CA PRO A 21 5.99 7.91 0.00
C PRO A 21 6.73 8.48 -1.20
N VAL A 22 7.38 7.57 -1.94
CA VAL A 22 8.05 7.84 -3.22
C VAL A 22 7.03 8.09 -4.34
N ARG A 23 5.84 7.49 -4.24
CA ARG A 23 4.77 7.67 -5.22
C ARG A 23 3.40 7.43 -4.61
N ILE A 24 2.45 8.29 -4.98
CA ILE A 24 1.03 8.10 -4.77
C ILE A 24 0.37 8.08 -6.15
N SER A 25 -0.47 7.08 -6.42
CA SER A 25 -1.05 6.90 -7.76
C SER A 25 -2.42 6.22 -7.72
N VAL A 26 -3.23 6.51 -8.73
CA VAL A 26 -4.44 5.75 -9.06
C VAL A 26 -4.13 4.86 -10.27
N CYS A 27 -4.44 3.57 -10.16
CA CYS A 27 -4.20 2.59 -11.22
C CYS A 27 -5.49 1.91 -11.67
N HIS A 28 -5.63 1.77 -12.99
CA HIS A 28 -6.78 1.15 -13.66
C HIS A 28 -6.43 -0.17 -14.36
N CYS A 29 -5.21 -0.72 -14.17
CA CYS A 29 -4.83 -1.98 -14.83
C CYS A 29 -5.67 -3.16 -14.32
N LEU A 30 -5.73 -4.25 -15.09
CA LEU A 30 -6.53 -5.42 -14.74
C LEU A 30 -6.10 -6.07 -13.42
N ASP A 31 -4.79 -6.11 -13.14
CA ASP A 31 -4.28 -6.70 -11.89
C ASP A 31 -4.70 -5.90 -10.66
N CYS A 32 -4.66 -4.57 -10.75
CA CYS A 32 -5.12 -3.70 -9.67
C CYS A 32 -6.62 -3.87 -9.41
N LYS A 33 -7.43 -3.94 -10.49
CA LYS A 33 -8.86 -4.21 -10.37
C LYS A 33 -9.14 -5.59 -9.76
N ARG A 34 -8.43 -6.64 -10.19
CA ARG A 34 -8.56 -8.00 -9.63
C ARG A 34 -8.17 -8.06 -8.16
N ARG A 35 -7.08 -7.39 -7.77
CA ARG A 35 -6.58 -7.39 -6.39
C ARG A 35 -7.55 -6.73 -5.41
N THR A 36 -8.17 -5.61 -5.80
CA THR A 36 -9.04 -4.84 -4.90
C THR A 36 -10.53 -5.13 -5.09
N GLY A 37 -10.93 -5.74 -6.21
CA GLY A 37 -12.33 -5.89 -6.60
C GLY A 37 -12.99 -4.57 -7.05
N SER A 38 -12.26 -3.45 -7.07
CA SER A 38 -12.76 -2.13 -7.45
C SER A 38 -12.45 -1.79 -8.91
N ALA A 39 -13.10 -0.75 -9.45
CA ALA A 39 -12.82 -0.22 -10.78
C ALA A 39 -11.39 0.35 -10.92
N PHE A 40 -10.76 0.72 -9.80
CA PHE A 40 -9.38 1.18 -9.73
C PHE A 40 -8.79 0.94 -8.34
N SER A 41 -7.49 1.20 -8.20
CA SER A 41 -6.77 1.07 -6.93
C SER A 41 -5.94 2.31 -6.62
N TYR A 42 -6.03 2.78 -5.37
CA TYR A 42 -5.09 3.75 -4.80
C TYR A 42 -3.85 3.00 -4.32
N ASN A 43 -2.70 3.34 -4.89
CA ASN A 43 -1.43 2.69 -4.59
C ASN A 43 -0.44 3.74 -4.07
N VAL A 44 0.15 3.42 -2.92
CA VAL A 44 1.23 4.20 -2.31
C VAL A 44 2.49 3.32 -2.28
N ARG A 45 3.63 3.89 -2.65
CA ARG A 45 4.93 3.21 -2.66
C ARG A 45 5.90 3.92 -1.73
N PHE A 46 6.61 3.17 -0.91
CA PHE A 46 7.68 3.61 -0.03
C PHE A 46 9.01 2.99 -0.50
N ALA A 47 10.14 3.57 -0.06
CA ALA A 47 11.41 2.88 -0.21
C ALA A 47 11.43 1.65 0.70
N GLU A 48 12.14 0.60 0.28
CA GLU A 48 12.18 -0.66 1.03
C GLU A 48 12.73 -0.48 2.45
N ALA A 49 13.74 0.37 2.62
CA ALA A 49 14.30 0.70 3.92
C ALA A 49 13.31 1.38 4.89
N ASP A 50 12.22 1.93 4.37
CA ASP A 50 11.19 2.61 5.16
C ASP A 50 9.98 1.70 5.50
N VAL A 51 10.05 0.41 5.14
CA VAL A 51 8.97 -0.57 5.37
C VAL A 51 9.43 -1.69 6.30
N THR A 52 8.63 -2.00 7.30
CA THR A 52 8.81 -3.16 8.20
C THR A 52 7.54 -3.99 8.20
N ILE A 53 7.65 -5.31 8.11
CA ILE A 53 6.51 -6.25 8.16
C ILE A 53 6.30 -6.72 9.60
#